data_AF-A0A6G0V1J3-F1
#
_entry.id   AF-A0A6G0V1J3-F1
#
_cell.length_a   1.000
_cell.length_b   1.000
_cell.length_c   1.000
_cell.angle_alpha   90.00
_cell.angle_beta   90.00
_cell.angle_gamma   90.00
#
_symmetry.space_group_name_H-M   'P 1'
#
loop_
_entity.id
_entity.type
_entity.pdbx_description
1 polymer ?
#
loop_
_entity_poly.entity_id
_entity_poly.type
_entity_poly.pdbx_seq_one_letter_code
_entity_poly.pdbx_strand_id
1 'polypeptide(L)'
;MNSIQKRFRAWASAISDRLSRGRADSAESITALVDCPHGTQGTVSSDYTELMSGSVPCPSCGGSGRIPKELEETLVALIPMSDERLKPKKTVLYVSLGILACVLVAAALVFFFLPRTVILNTDNMPIEVVHVFDLDNATHSRIDFYFSNAVNVTNSNYFPVDIVNVSATIISKFQPWSMDIVGSGVNQTSLRISPFGGNSQRIWFNNTVSLKGVVA
;
A
#
# COMPACT_ATOMS: atom_id res chain seq x y z
N MET A 1 -5.93 -16.04 4.56
CA MET A 1 -6.11 -14.66 5.08
C MET A 1 -4.82 -14.19 5.76
N ASN A 2 -4.07 -13.28 5.16
CA ASN A 2 -2.91 -13.64 4.33
C ASN A 2 -1.63 -13.09 4.97
N SER A 3 -0.52 -13.82 4.84
CA SER A 3 0.83 -13.53 5.36
C SER A 3 1.26 -12.06 5.25
N ILE A 4 0.79 -11.37 4.20
CA ILE A 4 1.03 -9.95 3.93
C ILE A 4 0.52 -9.05 5.07
N GLN A 5 -0.65 -9.33 5.65
CA GLN A 5 -1.20 -8.54 6.77
C GLN A 5 -0.36 -8.68 8.04
N LYS A 6 0.21 -9.87 8.29
CA LYS A 6 1.11 -10.10 9.43
C LYS A 6 2.44 -9.36 9.26
N ARG A 7 3.00 -9.40 8.05
CA ARG A 7 4.24 -8.67 7.71
C ARG A 7 4.04 -7.16 7.78
N PHE A 8 2.88 -6.67 7.36
CA PHE A 8 2.54 -5.25 7.46
C PHE A 8 2.41 -4.79 8.90
N ARG A 9 1.74 -5.56 9.77
CA ARG A 9 1.64 -5.26 11.21
C ARG A 9 3.00 -5.28 11.91
N ALA A 10 3.84 -6.27 11.61
CA ALA A 10 5.18 -6.38 12.20
C ALA A 10 6.11 -5.24 11.75
N TRP A 11 5.99 -4.82 10.49
CA TRP A 11 6.74 -3.68 9.98
C TRP A 11 6.24 -2.35 10.57
N ALA A 12 4.91 -2.17 10.68
CA ALA A 12 4.30 -1.00 11.30
C ALA A 12 4.67 -0.85 12.79
N SER A 13 4.70 -1.97 13.55
CA SER A 13 5.12 -1.94 14.95
C SER A 13 6.61 -1.60 15.09
N ALA A 14 7.48 -2.16 14.23
CA ALA A 14 8.91 -1.86 14.25
C ALA A 14 9.22 -0.39 13.92
N ILE A 15 8.41 0.26 13.09
CA ILE A 15 8.53 1.69 12.79
C ILE A 15 8.05 2.54 13.96
N SER A 16 6.93 2.16 14.58
CA SER A 16 6.44 2.81 15.79
C SER A 16 7.47 2.78 16.92
N ASP A 17 8.15 1.63 17.12
CA ASP A 17 9.19 1.46 18.14
C ASP A 17 10.46 2.30 17.86
N ARG A 18 10.82 2.52 16.59
CA ARG A 18 11.94 3.40 16.22
C ARG A 18 11.60 4.87 16.43
N LEU A 19 10.35 5.26 16.18
CA LEU A 19 9.86 6.63 16.40
C LEU A 19 9.73 6.95 17.90
N SER A 20 9.29 5.99 18.72
CA SER A 20 9.20 6.17 20.17
C SER A 20 10.57 6.19 20.85
N ARG A 21 11.54 5.38 20.40
CA ARG A 21 12.95 5.47 20.88
C ARG A 21 13.59 6.81 20.57
N GLY A 22 13.42 7.34 19.36
CA GLY A 22 13.92 8.68 19.02
C GLY A 22 13.32 9.80 19.89
N ARG A 23 12.10 9.60 20.42
CA ARG A 23 11.47 10.53 21.35
C ARG A 23 11.91 10.35 22.81
N ALA A 24 12.29 9.14 23.21
CA ALA A 24 12.84 8.83 24.53
C ALA A 24 14.27 9.39 24.70
N ASP A 25 15.14 9.23 23.68
CA ASP A 25 16.50 9.81 23.68
C ASP A 25 16.46 11.36 23.77
N SER A 26 15.40 11.96 23.20
CA SER A 26 15.15 13.40 23.29
C SER A 26 14.62 13.85 24.67
N ALA A 27 14.04 12.94 25.45
CA ALA A 27 13.51 13.24 26.79
C ALA A 27 14.58 13.03 27.89
N GLU A 28 15.42 12.00 27.77
CA GLU A 28 16.53 11.73 28.71
C GLU A 28 17.60 12.84 28.70
N SER A 29 17.85 13.44 27.53
CA SER A 29 18.80 14.55 27.39
C SER A 29 18.33 15.88 28.01
N ILE A 30 17.03 16.01 28.34
CA ILE A 30 16.47 17.23 28.98
C ILE A 30 16.44 17.09 30.50
N THR A 31 16.31 15.87 31.03
CA THR A 31 16.29 15.61 32.49
C THR A 31 17.67 15.53 33.15
N ALA A 32 18.77 15.42 32.38
CA ALA A 32 20.13 15.35 32.93
C ALA A 32 20.77 16.73 33.25
N LEU A 33 20.03 17.84 33.11
CA LEU A 33 20.54 19.20 33.35
C LEU A 33 19.91 19.93 34.56
N VAL A 34 19.34 19.21 35.52
CA VAL A 34 18.86 19.82 36.78
C VAL A 34 19.28 18.96 37.97
N ASP A 35 20.56 19.04 38.33
CA ASP A 35 20.97 18.90 39.73
C ASP A 35 22.31 19.61 39.96
N CYS A 36 22.30 20.67 40.77
CA CYS A 36 23.50 21.32 41.26
C CYS A 36 23.47 21.27 42.79
N PRO A 37 24.34 20.51 43.47
CA PRO A 37 24.52 20.65 44.90
C PRO A 37 25.46 21.82 45.19
N HIS A 38 25.10 22.60 46.21
CA HIS A 38 25.87 23.68 46.81
C HIS A 38 26.96 23.15 47.76
N GLY A 39 28.14 23.80 47.78
CA GLY A 39 29.23 23.64 48.79
C GLY A 39 30.30 22.61 48.40
N THR A 40 31.62 22.73 48.65
CA THR A 40 32.41 23.51 49.62
C THR A 40 33.89 23.46 49.17
N GLN A 41 34.74 24.39 49.65
CA GLN A 41 36.20 24.47 49.46
C GLN A 41 36.93 23.11 49.53
N GLY A 42 37.87 22.87 48.60
CA GLY A 42 38.80 21.75 48.63
C GLY A 42 40.03 22.00 47.74
N THR A 43 41.16 22.25 48.37
CA THR A 43 42.48 22.55 47.81
C THR A 43 43.10 21.29 47.20
N VAL A 44 43.18 21.16 45.86
CA VAL A 44 44.10 20.19 45.20
C VAL A 44 44.57 20.77 43.85
N SER A 45 45.68 21.50 43.89
CA SER A 45 46.40 21.94 42.68
C SER A 45 47.89 21.80 42.92
N SER A 46 48.47 20.67 42.50
CA SER A 46 49.95 20.54 42.41
C SER A 46 50.47 19.38 41.55
N ASP A 47 49.67 18.76 40.65
CA ASP A 47 50.16 17.57 39.90
C ASP A 47 49.80 17.53 38.40
N TYR A 48 49.30 18.63 37.84
CA TYR A 48 48.90 18.69 36.42
C TYR A 48 49.89 19.46 35.54
N THR A 49 50.96 20.00 36.13
CA THR A 49 51.91 20.91 35.47
C THR A 49 53.01 20.20 34.68
N GLU A 50 53.23 18.90 34.90
CA GLU A 50 54.33 18.14 34.28
C GLU A 50 54.01 17.59 32.87
N LEU A 51 52.74 17.57 32.43
CA LEU A 51 52.34 17.11 31.09
C LEU A 51 52.24 18.22 30.01
N MET A 52 52.48 19.48 30.37
CA MET A 52 52.24 20.64 29.49
C MET A 52 53.47 21.10 28.68
N SER A 53 54.50 20.26 28.53
CA SER A 53 55.77 20.64 27.88
C SER A 53 55.73 20.65 26.33
N GLY A 54 54.53 20.75 25.72
CA GLY A 54 54.37 20.69 24.27
C GLY A 54 53.08 21.31 23.72
N SER A 55 52.42 22.21 24.45
CA SER A 55 51.10 22.73 24.05
C SER A 55 51.18 23.89 23.04
N VAL A 56 50.35 23.88 21.99
CA VAL A 56 50.20 24.97 21.01
C VAL A 56 49.03 25.89 21.37
N PRO A 57 49.09 27.20 21.04
CA PRO A 57 47.98 28.11 21.29
C PRO A 57 46.76 27.73 20.44
N CYS A 58 45.60 27.65 21.08
CA CYS A 58 44.33 27.35 20.43
C CYS A 58 43.88 28.53 19.54
N PRO A 59 43.73 28.34 18.21
CA PRO A 59 43.33 29.42 17.31
C PRO A 59 41.86 29.86 17.49
N SER A 60 40.98 28.98 17.97
CA SER A 60 39.57 29.32 18.25
C SER A 60 39.36 30.09 19.56
N CYS A 61 40.33 30.04 20.47
CA CYS A 61 40.23 30.58 21.83
C CYS A 61 40.72 32.04 21.92
N GLY A 62 41.02 32.68 20.78
CA GLY A 62 41.61 34.03 20.74
C GLY A 62 42.95 34.14 21.48
N GLY A 63 43.66 33.02 21.69
CA GLY A 63 44.95 32.98 22.39
C GLY A 63 44.90 32.72 23.90
N SER A 64 43.73 32.50 24.51
CA SER A 64 43.61 32.25 25.97
C SER A 64 43.82 30.77 26.37
N GLY A 65 43.65 29.82 25.43
CA GLY A 65 43.77 28.39 25.67
C GLY A 65 45.01 27.76 25.02
N ARG A 66 45.53 26.67 25.60
CA ARG A 66 46.65 25.88 25.07
C ARG A 66 46.22 24.42 24.91
N ILE A 67 46.53 23.81 23.77
CA ILE A 67 46.10 22.46 23.39
C ILE A 67 47.35 21.54 23.33
N PRO A 68 47.33 20.36 23.97
CA PRO A 68 48.43 19.40 23.89
C PRO A 68 48.54 18.80 22.48
N LYS A 69 49.76 18.67 21.95
CA LYS A 69 50.05 18.24 20.57
C LYS A 69 49.63 16.81 20.21
N GLU A 70 49.40 15.93 21.19
CA GLU A 70 48.91 14.57 20.94
C GLU A 70 47.48 14.54 20.38
N LEU A 71 46.71 15.62 20.58
CA LEU A 71 45.32 15.73 20.13
C LEU A 71 45.19 16.39 18.76
N GLU A 72 46.28 16.96 18.20
CA GLU A 72 46.26 17.70 16.93
C GLU A 72 46.03 16.78 15.72
N GLU A 73 46.58 15.56 15.73
CA GLU A 73 46.42 14.56 14.65
C GLU A 73 45.02 13.92 14.59
N THR A 74 44.22 14.03 15.65
CA THR A 74 42.85 13.45 15.68
C THR A 74 41.77 14.50 15.42
N LEU A 75 42.13 15.75 15.09
CA LEU A 75 41.20 16.74 14.53
C LEU A 75 40.91 16.42 13.05
N VAL A 76 40.45 15.21 12.77
CA VAL A 76 39.47 15.00 11.70
C VAL A 76 38.28 15.87 12.10
N ALA A 77 37.80 16.73 11.20
CA ALA A 77 36.69 17.62 11.48
C ALA A 77 35.47 16.84 12.01
N LEU A 78 35.40 16.69 13.33
CA LEU A 78 34.21 16.30 14.07
C LEU A 78 33.31 17.52 13.93
N ILE A 79 32.54 17.57 12.85
CA ILE A 79 31.38 18.45 12.77
C ILE A 79 30.50 17.98 13.93
N PRO A 80 30.37 18.78 15.01
CA PRO A 80 29.59 18.36 16.15
C PRO A 80 28.18 18.09 15.64
N MET A 81 27.56 16.99 16.09
CA MET A 81 26.19 16.64 15.69
C MET A 81 25.17 17.75 16.03
N SER A 82 25.60 18.73 16.84
CA SER A 82 24.93 19.96 17.26
C SER A 82 25.45 21.24 16.57
N ASP A 83 25.89 21.20 15.31
CA ASP A 83 26.20 22.41 14.55
C ASP A 83 24.91 23.22 14.29
N GLU A 84 24.73 24.34 15.02
CA GLU A 84 23.58 25.23 14.90
C GLU A 84 23.43 25.88 13.51
N ARG A 85 24.48 25.87 12.68
CA ARG A 85 24.38 26.36 11.29
C ARG A 85 23.46 25.49 10.44
N LEU A 86 23.39 24.19 10.74
CA LEU A 86 22.35 23.31 10.22
C LEU A 86 21.08 23.54 11.03
N LYS A 87 20.28 24.58 10.70
CA LYS A 87 18.99 24.92 11.35
C LYS A 87 18.12 23.68 11.57
N PRO A 88 18.24 22.95 12.69
CA PRO A 88 17.94 21.52 12.69
C PRO A 88 16.42 21.33 12.76
N LYS A 89 15.75 22.25 13.47
CA LYS A 89 14.28 22.33 13.55
C LYS A 89 13.62 22.59 12.19
N LYS A 90 14.25 23.37 11.31
CA LYS A 90 13.69 23.69 9.99
C LYS A 90 13.94 22.54 9.02
N THR A 91 15.18 22.02 8.98
CA THR A 91 15.54 20.88 8.12
C THR A 91 14.72 19.63 8.46
N VAL A 92 14.52 19.31 9.75
CA VAL A 92 13.67 18.17 10.17
C VAL A 92 12.22 18.34 9.74
N LEU A 93 11.64 19.55 9.82
CA LEU A 93 10.27 19.81 9.34
C LEU A 93 10.17 19.62 7.82
N TYR A 94 11.13 20.12 7.04
CA TYR A 94 11.11 19.95 5.58
C TYR A 94 11.27 18.49 5.18
N VAL A 95 12.18 17.76 5.85
CA VAL A 95 12.39 16.33 5.60
C VAL A 95 11.13 15.54 5.97
N SER A 96 10.49 15.82 7.11
CA SER A 96 9.26 15.12 7.49
C SER A 96 8.10 15.42 6.55
N LEU A 97 7.97 16.67 6.07
CA LEU A 97 6.98 17.05 5.07
C LEU A 97 7.23 16.32 3.73
N GLY A 98 8.49 16.20 3.32
CA GLY A 98 8.89 15.45 2.13
C GLY A 98 8.56 13.96 2.22
N ILE A 99 8.85 13.34 3.37
CA ILE A 99 8.48 11.94 3.64
C ILE A 99 6.95 11.78 3.60
N LEU A 100 6.21 12.68 4.26
CA LEU A 100 4.74 12.63 4.26
C LEU A 100 4.17 12.79 2.85
N ALA A 101 4.66 13.74 2.06
CA ALA A 101 4.26 13.93 0.67
C ALA A 101 4.56 12.69 -0.18
N CYS A 102 5.73 12.08 -0.01
CA CYS A 102 6.09 10.84 -0.70
C CYS A 102 5.15 9.69 -0.33
N VAL A 103 4.83 9.52 0.97
CA VAL A 103 3.88 8.50 1.43
C VAL A 103 2.49 8.74 0.85
N LEU A 104 2.02 9.99 0.79
CA LEU A 104 0.72 10.34 0.21
C LEU A 104 0.68 10.04 -1.30
N VAL A 105 1.73 10.41 -2.04
CA VAL A 105 1.84 10.10 -3.48
C VAL A 105 1.87 8.59 -3.69
N ALA A 106 2.69 7.85 -2.92
CA ALA A 106 2.77 6.41 -3.02
C ALA A 106 1.43 5.73 -2.70
N ALA A 107 0.73 6.19 -1.64
CA ALA A 107 -0.59 5.70 -1.28
C ALA A 107 -1.63 6.00 -2.36
N ALA A 108 -1.60 7.21 -2.94
CA ALA A 108 -2.48 7.58 -4.05
C ALA A 108 -2.24 6.70 -5.27
N LEU A 109 -0.98 6.49 -5.67
CA LEU A 109 -0.65 5.60 -6.79
C LEU A 109 -1.15 4.18 -6.54
N VAL A 110 -0.89 3.61 -5.36
CA VAL A 110 -1.42 2.29 -5.00
C VAL A 110 -2.94 2.27 -5.07
N PHE A 111 -3.62 3.28 -4.53
CA PHE A 111 -5.08 3.36 -4.57
C PHE A 111 -5.63 3.42 -6.01
N PHE A 112 -5.01 4.20 -6.90
CA PHE A 112 -5.43 4.32 -8.31
C PHE A 112 -5.11 3.07 -9.15
N PHE A 113 -3.99 2.41 -8.89
CA PHE A 113 -3.56 1.22 -9.65
C PHE A 113 -4.15 -0.09 -9.14
N LEU A 114 -4.68 -0.12 -7.92
CA LEU A 114 -5.31 -1.33 -7.41
C LEU A 114 -6.61 -1.62 -8.19
N PRO A 115 -6.76 -2.83 -8.74
CA PRO A 115 -7.94 -3.17 -9.53
C PRO A 115 -9.17 -3.19 -8.63
N ARG A 116 -10.12 -2.30 -8.93
CA ARG A 116 -11.47 -2.33 -8.36
C ARG A 116 -12.38 -3.28 -9.15
N THR A 117 -13.53 -3.59 -8.57
CA THR A 117 -14.51 -4.53 -9.13
C THR A 117 -15.12 -4.02 -10.44
N VAL A 118 -15.38 -4.95 -11.35
CA VAL A 118 -16.29 -4.74 -12.48
C VAL A 118 -17.64 -5.30 -12.07
N ILE A 119 -18.68 -4.47 -12.13
CA ILE A 119 -20.01 -4.87 -11.65
C ILE A 119 -20.84 -5.30 -12.85
N LEU A 120 -21.38 -6.51 -12.74
CA LEU A 120 -22.34 -7.09 -13.68
C LEU A 120 -23.74 -6.95 -13.08
N ASN A 121 -24.64 -6.30 -13.79
CA ASN A 121 -26.04 -6.19 -13.40
C ASN A 121 -26.94 -6.70 -14.52
N THR A 122 -28.04 -7.33 -14.16
CA THR A 122 -29.01 -7.84 -15.12
C THR A 122 -30.31 -7.07 -14.95
N ASP A 123 -31.03 -6.87 -16.06
CA ASP A 123 -32.37 -6.27 -15.99
C ASP A 123 -33.35 -7.27 -15.34
N ASN A 124 -34.52 -6.78 -14.89
CA ASN A 124 -35.49 -7.56 -14.12
C ASN A 124 -36.01 -8.83 -14.84
N MET A 125 -35.84 -8.93 -16.16
CA MET A 125 -36.17 -10.13 -16.94
C MET A 125 -34.98 -10.53 -17.83
N PRO A 126 -34.08 -11.41 -17.36
CA PRO A 126 -32.86 -11.79 -18.09
C PRO A 126 -33.16 -12.59 -19.38
N ILE A 127 -34.23 -13.37 -19.37
CA ILE A 127 -34.62 -14.28 -20.45
C ILE A 127 -36.07 -13.98 -20.78
N GLU A 128 -36.33 -13.41 -21.95
CA GLU A 128 -37.67 -13.04 -22.39
C GLU A 128 -38.21 -14.02 -23.43
N VAL A 129 -37.36 -14.45 -24.38
CA VAL A 129 -37.74 -15.34 -25.47
C VAL A 129 -36.78 -16.52 -25.56
N VAL A 130 -37.35 -17.73 -25.68
CA VAL A 130 -36.64 -18.98 -25.85
C VAL A 130 -37.05 -19.62 -27.17
N HIS A 131 -36.07 -20.00 -27.99
CA HIS A 131 -36.28 -20.65 -29.27
C HIS A 131 -35.84 -22.11 -29.19
N VAL A 132 -36.82 -23.01 -29.24
CA VAL A 132 -36.58 -24.46 -29.29
C VAL A 132 -36.32 -24.87 -30.74
N PHE A 133 -35.22 -25.58 -30.98
CA PHE A 133 -34.85 -26.01 -32.34
C PHE A 133 -34.69 -27.52 -32.48
N ASP A 134 -34.47 -28.25 -31.39
CA ASP A 134 -34.43 -29.71 -31.39
C ASP A 134 -35.23 -30.24 -30.20
N LEU A 135 -36.14 -31.17 -30.49
CA LEU A 135 -36.96 -31.85 -29.50
C LEU A 135 -37.03 -33.32 -29.89
N ASP A 136 -36.67 -34.20 -28.96
CA ASP A 136 -36.83 -35.63 -29.18
C ASP A 136 -38.31 -36.03 -29.07
N ASN A 137 -39.01 -36.12 -30.21
CA ASN A 137 -40.44 -36.47 -30.28
C ASN A 137 -40.76 -37.89 -29.81
N ALA A 138 -39.78 -38.81 -29.74
CA ALA A 138 -40.05 -40.20 -29.40
C ALA A 138 -40.12 -40.42 -27.88
N THR A 139 -39.17 -39.83 -27.14
CA THR A 139 -39.07 -40.04 -25.68
C THR A 139 -39.22 -38.77 -24.86
N HIS A 140 -39.31 -37.59 -25.51
CA HIS A 140 -39.27 -36.27 -24.88
C HIS A 140 -38.14 -36.12 -23.85
N SER A 141 -37.04 -36.86 -24.06
CA SER A 141 -35.92 -36.90 -23.13
C SER A 141 -34.84 -35.89 -23.47
N ARG A 142 -34.94 -35.15 -24.58
CA ARG A 142 -33.96 -34.10 -24.91
C ARG A 142 -34.65 -32.90 -25.52
N ILE A 143 -34.27 -31.72 -25.04
CA ILE A 143 -34.68 -30.45 -25.59
C ILE A 143 -33.45 -29.55 -25.73
N ASP A 144 -33.22 -29.07 -26.95
CA ASP A 144 -32.20 -28.06 -27.21
C ASP A 144 -32.88 -26.77 -27.66
N PHE A 145 -32.44 -25.69 -27.02
CA PHE A 145 -32.96 -24.36 -27.28
C PHE A 145 -31.85 -23.33 -27.17
N TYR A 146 -32.07 -22.19 -27.80
CA TYR A 146 -31.23 -21.03 -27.60
C TYR A 146 -32.05 -19.85 -27.11
N PHE A 147 -31.40 -18.98 -26.35
CA PHE A 147 -31.98 -17.73 -25.90
C PHE A 147 -30.92 -16.64 -25.88
N SER A 148 -31.39 -15.41 -26.10
CA SER A 148 -30.56 -14.22 -26.00
C SER A 148 -30.75 -13.60 -24.62
N ASN A 149 -29.65 -13.28 -23.93
CA ASN A 149 -29.71 -12.46 -22.72
C ASN A 149 -28.72 -11.29 -22.80
N ALA A 150 -29.03 -10.22 -22.07
CA ALA A 150 -28.15 -9.08 -21.97
C ALA A 150 -27.69 -8.88 -20.52
N VAL A 151 -26.42 -8.52 -20.35
CA VAL A 151 -25.86 -8.13 -19.05
C VAL A 151 -25.29 -6.72 -19.18
N ASN A 152 -25.62 -5.87 -18.21
CA ASN A 152 -25.09 -4.53 -18.11
C ASN A 152 -23.77 -4.59 -17.32
N VAL A 153 -22.68 -4.18 -17.96
CA VAL A 153 -21.35 -4.14 -17.36
C VAL A 153 -21.00 -2.70 -17.01
N THR A 154 -20.53 -2.49 -15.78
CA THR A 154 -20.11 -1.18 -15.29
C THR A 154 -18.70 -1.27 -14.72
N ASN A 155 -17.85 -0.34 -15.15
CA ASN A 155 -16.46 -0.27 -14.72
C ASN A 155 -16.33 0.70 -13.54
N SER A 156 -16.10 0.20 -12.33
CA SER A 156 -15.92 1.07 -11.15
C SER A 156 -14.46 1.53 -10.97
N ASN A 157 -13.58 1.13 -11.88
CA ASN A 157 -12.14 1.33 -11.80
C ASN A 157 -11.71 2.74 -12.28
N TYR A 158 -10.52 3.17 -11.89
CA TYR A 158 -9.96 4.49 -12.25
C TYR A 158 -9.23 4.49 -13.60
N PHE A 159 -9.15 3.33 -14.25
CA PHE A 159 -8.56 3.13 -15.57
C PHE A 159 -9.56 2.43 -16.51
N PRO A 160 -9.39 2.56 -17.84
CA PRO A 160 -10.27 1.91 -18.80
C PRO A 160 -10.06 0.39 -18.79
N VAL A 161 -11.13 -0.35 -19.03
CA VAL A 161 -11.10 -1.82 -19.08
C VAL A 161 -11.56 -2.25 -20.46
N ASP A 162 -10.74 -3.07 -21.11
CA ASP A 162 -11.08 -3.71 -22.38
C ASP A 162 -11.72 -5.07 -22.10
N ILE A 163 -12.92 -5.29 -22.61
CA ILE A 163 -13.65 -6.55 -22.56
C ILE A 163 -13.45 -7.25 -23.90
N VAL A 164 -12.88 -8.45 -23.88
CA VAL A 164 -12.54 -9.22 -25.07
C VAL A 164 -12.95 -10.67 -24.84
N ASN A 165 -13.58 -11.29 -25.85
CA ASN A 165 -13.91 -12.72 -25.85
C ASN A 165 -14.64 -13.18 -24.57
N VAL A 166 -15.85 -12.67 -24.36
CA VAL A 166 -16.65 -13.01 -23.18
C VAL A 166 -17.34 -14.35 -23.40
N SER A 167 -17.30 -15.21 -22.38
CA SER A 167 -18.05 -16.46 -22.36
C SER A 167 -18.98 -16.50 -21.15
N ALA A 168 -20.10 -17.19 -21.30
CA ALA A 168 -21.10 -17.42 -20.28
C ALA A 168 -21.36 -18.93 -20.17
N THR A 169 -21.55 -19.41 -18.95
CA THR A 169 -21.92 -20.81 -18.66
C THR A 169 -23.29 -20.83 -18.02
N ILE A 170 -24.16 -21.71 -18.49
CA ILE A 170 -25.52 -21.87 -17.98
C ILE A 170 -25.55 -23.10 -17.11
N ILE A 171 -26.01 -22.92 -15.87
CA ILE A 171 -26.07 -23.97 -14.85
C ILE A 171 -27.53 -24.22 -14.50
N SER A 172 -27.97 -25.48 -14.50
CA SER A 172 -29.28 -25.84 -13.96
C SER A 172 -29.24 -25.84 -12.43
N LYS A 173 -30.23 -25.19 -11.81
CA LYS A 173 -30.36 -25.05 -10.35
C LYS A 173 -31.69 -25.61 -9.83
N PHE A 174 -32.23 -26.65 -10.46
CA PHE A 174 -33.45 -27.29 -9.95
C PHE A 174 -33.26 -27.83 -8.52
N GLN A 175 -32.06 -28.31 -8.16
CA GLN A 175 -31.68 -28.60 -6.78
C GLN A 175 -30.62 -27.59 -6.28
N PRO A 176 -30.69 -27.13 -5.01
CA PRO A 176 -29.75 -26.15 -4.46
C PRO A 176 -28.27 -26.55 -4.58
N TRP A 177 -27.99 -27.85 -4.56
CA TRP A 177 -26.65 -28.44 -4.64
C TRP A 177 -26.22 -28.84 -6.06
N SER A 178 -27.13 -28.85 -7.04
CA SER A 178 -26.79 -29.19 -8.42
C SER A 178 -25.95 -28.06 -9.04
N MET A 179 -24.93 -28.42 -9.80
CA MET A 179 -24.08 -27.51 -10.58
C MET A 179 -23.88 -28.06 -11.99
N ASP A 180 -24.91 -28.70 -12.54
CA ASP A 180 -24.81 -29.27 -13.88
C ASP A 180 -24.81 -28.15 -14.94
N ILE A 181 -23.82 -28.23 -15.83
CA ILE A 181 -23.63 -27.23 -16.88
C ILE A 181 -24.47 -27.68 -18.07
N VAL A 182 -25.56 -26.97 -18.29
CA VAL A 182 -26.54 -27.30 -19.33
C VAL A 182 -26.34 -26.52 -20.62
N GLY A 183 -25.48 -25.51 -20.61
CA GLY A 183 -25.23 -24.71 -21.81
C GLY A 183 -24.09 -23.72 -21.68
N SER A 184 -23.83 -23.06 -22.80
CA SER A 184 -22.82 -22.00 -22.91
C SER A 184 -23.27 -20.91 -23.88
N GLY A 185 -22.78 -19.70 -23.67
CA GLY A 185 -22.89 -18.58 -24.59
C GLY A 185 -21.54 -17.92 -24.80
N VAL A 186 -21.33 -17.33 -25.98
CA VAL A 186 -20.08 -16.63 -26.31
C VAL A 186 -20.40 -15.31 -26.99
N ASN A 187 -19.63 -14.29 -26.66
CA ASN A 187 -19.59 -13.02 -27.38
C ASN A 187 -18.12 -12.68 -27.70
N GLN A 188 -17.78 -12.66 -29.00
CA GLN A 188 -16.42 -12.37 -29.49
C GLN A 188 -16.16 -10.87 -29.73
N THR A 189 -17.10 -10.00 -29.36
CA THR A 189 -16.90 -8.55 -29.51
C THR A 189 -15.84 -8.05 -28.53
N SER A 190 -15.09 -7.04 -28.97
CA SER A 190 -14.13 -6.30 -28.14
C SER A 190 -14.71 -4.93 -27.86
N LEU A 191 -14.89 -4.59 -26.58
CA LEU A 191 -15.46 -3.31 -26.15
C LEU A 191 -14.60 -2.69 -25.06
N ARG A 192 -14.31 -1.39 -25.21
CA ARG A 192 -13.60 -0.61 -24.19
C ARG A 192 -14.58 0.16 -23.32
N ILE A 193 -14.54 -0.09 -22.01
CA ILE A 193 -15.32 0.67 -21.02
C ILE A 193 -14.45 1.75 -20.41
N SER A 194 -14.94 2.99 -20.44
CA SER A 194 -14.27 4.14 -19.84
C SER A 194 -14.08 3.98 -18.32
N PRO A 195 -13.10 4.68 -17.72
CA PRO A 195 -12.98 4.78 -16.27
C PRO A 195 -14.23 5.41 -15.64
N PHE A 196 -14.50 5.09 -14.37
CA PHE A 196 -15.54 5.68 -13.55
C PHE A 196 -16.95 5.57 -14.19
N GLY A 197 -17.59 4.43 -13.96
CA GLY A 197 -18.80 3.93 -14.61
C GLY A 197 -20.06 4.78 -14.47
N GLY A 198 -20.09 5.94 -15.11
CA GLY A 198 -21.31 6.73 -15.30
C GLY A 198 -22.27 6.10 -16.32
N ASN A 199 -21.76 5.32 -17.27
CA ASN A 199 -22.56 4.64 -18.30
C ASN A 199 -22.31 3.13 -18.24
N SER A 200 -23.39 2.36 -18.10
CA SER A 200 -23.35 0.91 -18.28
C SER A 200 -23.27 0.55 -19.76
N GLN A 201 -22.49 -0.47 -20.07
CA GLN A 201 -22.41 -1.04 -21.41
C GLN A 201 -23.16 -2.37 -21.43
N ARG A 202 -24.02 -2.56 -22.43
CA ARG A 202 -24.84 -3.77 -22.56
C ARG A 202 -24.15 -4.78 -23.44
N ILE A 203 -23.95 -5.99 -22.92
CA ILE A 203 -23.35 -7.11 -23.65
C ILE A 203 -24.42 -8.17 -23.84
N TRP A 204 -24.63 -8.57 -25.10
CA TRP A 204 -25.57 -9.62 -25.48
C TRP A 204 -24.87 -10.96 -25.54
N PHE A 205 -25.51 -12.02 -25.08
CA PHE A 205 -25.04 -13.38 -25.22
C PHE A 205 -26.07 -14.18 -25.99
N ASN A 206 -25.60 -14.90 -27.00
CA ASN A 206 -26.38 -15.94 -27.65
C ASN A 206 -26.02 -17.25 -26.96
N ASN A 207 -26.95 -17.77 -26.16
CA ASN A 207 -26.73 -18.94 -25.33
C ASN A 207 -27.42 -20.14 -25.94
N THR A 208 -26.72 -21.25 -26.02
CA THR A 208 -27.25 -22.54 -26.43
C THR A 208 -27.30 -23.46 -25.22
N VAL A 209 -28.45 -24.09 -25.00
CA VAL A 209 -28.69 -25.01 -23.90
C VAL A 209 -29.17 -26.35 -24.46
N SER A 210 -28.66 -27.44 -23.89
CA SER A 210 -29.10 -28.80 -24.18
C SER A 210 -29.47 -29.48 -22.86
N LEU A 211 -30.76 -29.79 -22.69
CA LEU A 211 -31.26 -30.53 -21.53
C LEU A 211 -31.49 -31.98 -21.92
N LYS A 212 -30.97 -32.93 -21.13
CA LYS A 212 -31.08 -34.38 -21.36
C LYS A 212 -31.65 -35.12 -20.15
N GLY A 213 -32.65 -35.95 -20.37
CA GLY A 213 -33.38 -36.71 -19.37
C GLY A 213 -34.17 -35.81 -18.43
N VAL A 214 -34.36 -36.32 -17.21
CA VAL A 214 -34.81 -35.49 -16.08
C VAL A 214 -33.58 -34.72 -15.58
N VAL A 215 -33.19 -33.68 -16.32
CA VAL A 215 -32.28 -32.68 -15.75
C VAL A 215 -33.08 -32.00 -14.66
N ALA A 216 -32.86 -32.48 -13.43
CA ALA A 216 -33.09 -31.75 -12.21
C ALA A 216 -32.00 -30.66 -12.14
#